data_AF-A0A8T5NID9-F1
#
_entry.id   AF-A0A8T5NID9-F1
#
_cell.length_a   1.000
_cell.length_b   1.000
_cell.length_c   1.000
_cell.angle_alpha   90.00
_cell.angle_beta   90.00
_cell.angle_gamma   90.00
#
_symmetry.space_group_name_H-M   'P 1'
#
loop_
_entity.id
_entity.type
_entity.pdbx_description
1 polymer ?
#
loop_
_entity_poly.entity_id
_entity_poly.type
_entity_poly.pdbx_seq_one_letter_code
_entity_poly.pdbx_strand_id
1 'polypeptide(L)' 'MIDFNKAPIKYTVHASSRLKERFQMKTDEVRHYLKTGKHIKKTNKDGEVGMIQSEIGDSRIRFVYTVRSGTIYILTIEE' A
#
# COMPACT_ATOMS: atom_id res chain seq x y z
N MET A 1 1.63 -4.47 -17.26
CA MET A 1 0.88 -4.53 -15.99
C MET A 1 1.78 -5.19 -14.96
N ILE A 2 2.10 -4.53 -13.85
CA ILE A 2 3.00 -5.09 -12.83
C ILE A 2 2.30 -6.24 -12.07
N ASP A 3 3.03 -7.32 -11.79
CA ASP A 3 2.56 -8.35 -10.88
C ASP A 3 2.68 -7.85 -9.43
N PHE A 4 1.58 -7.32 -8.90
CA PHE A 4 1.50 -6.75 -7.55
C PHE A 4 1.88 -7.77 -6.46
N ASN A 5 1.74 -9.08 -6.72
CA ASN A 5 2.04 -10.13 -5.76
C ASN A 5 3.53 -10.45 -5.67
N LYS A 6 4.29 -10.20 -6.73
CA LYS A 6 5.72 -10.49 -6.83
C LYS A 6 6.60 -9.24 -6.78
N ALA A 7 6.02 -8.06 -6.98
CA ALA A 7 6.75 -6.81 -6.97
C ALA A 7 7.35 -6.50 -5.59
N PRO A 8 8.59 -5.99 -5.53
CA PRO A 8 9.14 -5.46 -4.29
C PRO A 8 8.30 -4.28 -3.80
N ILE A 9 8.11 -4.20 -2.48
CA ILE A 9 7.36 -3.14 -1.81
C ILE A 9 8.34 -2.34 -0.96
N LYS A 10 8.33 -1.02 -1.14
CA LYS A 10 9.09 -0.07 -0.33
C LYS A 10 8.13 0.92 0.32
N TYR A 11 8.49 1.39 1.51
CA TYR A 11 7.73 2.37 2.26
C TYR A 11 8.50 3.69 2.27
N THR A 12 7.81 4.81 2.07
CA THR A 12 8.39 6.11 2.41
C THR A 12 8.58 6.22 3.92
N VAL A 13 9.43 7.14 4.37
CA VAL A 13 9.60 7.44 5.79
C VAL A 13 8.25 7.80 6.43
N HIS A 14 7.43 8.58 5.73
CA HIS A 14 6.09 8.96 6.19
C HIS A 14 5.17 7.74 6.37
N ALA A 15 5.07 6.86 5.37
CA ALA A 15 4.25 5.66 5.47
C ALA A 15 4.75 4.72 6.57
N SER A 16 6.06 4.57 6.73
CA SER A 16 6.67 3.74 7.77
C SER A 16 6.36 4.24 9.19
N SER A 17 6.45 5.55 9.42
CA SER A 17 6.08 6.18 10.69
C SER A 17 4.58 5.98 10.99
N ARG A 18 3.70 6.21 10.01
CA ARG A 18 2.25 5.95 10.14
C ARG A 18 1.95 4.50 10.51
N LEU A 19 2.59 3.54 9.87
CA LEU A 19 2.42 2.11 10.17
C LEU A 19 2.77 1.77 11.62
N LYS A 20 3.90 2.28 12.10
CA LYS A 20 4.40 1.98 13.45
C LYS A 20 3.60 2.70 14.53
N GLU A 21 3.38 4.00 14.35
CA GLU A 21 2.81 4.86 15.40
C GLU A 21 1.29 4.75 15.49
N ARG A 22 0.61 4.70 14.34
CA ARG A 22 -0.86 4.76 14.30
C ARG A 22 -1.52 3.39 14.22
N PHE A 23 -0.93 2.48 13.45
CA PHE A 23 -1.55 1.18 13.16
C PHE A 23 -0.88 0.01 13.89
N GLN A 24 0.30 0.22 14.49
CA GLN A 24 1.12 -0.81 15.17
C GLN A 24 1.33 -2.09 14.33
N MET A 25 1.27 -2.00 13.01
CA MET A 25 1.29 -3.15 12.11
C MET A 25 2.70 -3.63 11.80
N LYS A 26 2.85 -4.95 11.66
CA LYS A 26 4.08 -5.56 11.12
C LYS A 26 4.11 -5.47 9.60
N THR A 27 5.31 -5.40 9.03
CA THR A 27 5.51 -5.29 7.58
C THR A 27 4.82 -6.41 6.78
N ASP A 28 4.74 -7.62 7.34
CA ASP A 28 4.10 -8.77 6.70
C ASP A 28 2.57 -8.65 6.65
N GLU A 29 1.95 -8.09 7.70
CA GLU A 29 0.51 -7.81 7.74
C GLU A 29 0.14 -6.76 6.70
N VAL A 30 0.95 -5.71 6.58
CA VAL A 30 0.75 -4.66 5.57
C VAL A 30 0.83 -5.24 4.15
N ARG A 31 1.79 -6.14 3.91
CA ARG A 31 1.88 -6.86 2.63
C ARG A 31 0.64 -7.70 2.36
N HIS A 32 0.10 -8.38 3.37
CA HIS A 32 -1.14 -9.14 3.24
C HIS A 32 -2.29 -8.22 2.82
N TYR A 33 -2.50 -7.11 3.54
CA TYR A 33 -3.58 -6.16 3.25
C TYR A 33 -3.45 -5.47 1.88
N LEU A 34 -2.23 -5.17 1.45
CA LEU A 34 -2.00 -4.63 0.10
C LEU A 34 -2.37 -5.62 -1.01
N LYS A 35 -2.21 -6.93 -0.76
CA LYS A 35 -2.50 -7.98 -1.75
C LYS A 35 -3.97 -8.39 -1.77
N THR A 36 -4.62 -8.41 -0.61
CA THR A 36 -6.04 -8.81 -0.48
C THR A 36 -7.00 -7.64 -0.59
N GLY A 37 -6.50 -6.41 -0.46
CA GLY A 37 -7.30 -5.19 -0.50
C GLY A 37 -7.95 -4.93 -1.86
N LYS A 38 -9.06 -4.20 -1.83
CA LYS A 38 -9.78 -3.76 -3.02
C LYS A 38 -9.04 -2.59 -3.66
N HIS A 39 -8.65 -2.73 -4.92
CA HIS A 39 -8.15 -1.59 -5.70
C HIS A 39 -9.27 -0.58 -5.93
N ILE A 40 -9.18 0.58 -5.30
CA ILE A 40 -10.06 1.73 -5.54
C ILE A 40 -9.59 2.49 -6.78
N LYS A 41 -8.27 2.60 -6.94
CA LYS A 41 -7.64 3.21 -8.11
C LYS A 41 -6.43 2.37 -8.54
N LYS A 42 -6.48 1.81 -9.74
CA LYS A 42 -5.36 1.08 -10.34
C LYS A 42 -4.40 2.05 -11.03
N THR A 43 -3.12 1.71 -11.05
CA THR A 43 -2.09 2.41 -11.81
C THR A 43 -2.01 1.79 -13.20
N ASN A 44 -2.18 2.60 -14.25
CA ASN A 44 -2.09 2.16 -15.64
C ASN A 44 -0.71 2.48 -16.25
N LYS A 45 0.02 3.43 -15.66
CA LYS A 45 1.36 3.86 -16.10
C LYS A 45 2.33 3.96 -14.92
N ASP A 46 3.62 3.90 -15.22
CA ASP A 46 4.68 4.12 -14.24
C ASP A 46 4.61 5.56 -13.71
N GLY A 47 4.78 5.73 -12.41
CA GLY A 47 4.66 7.01 -11.72
C GLY A 47 3.23 7.44 -11.39
N GLU A 48 2.19 6.75 -11.88
CA GLU A 48 0.83 7.04 -11.46
C GLU A 48 0.58 6.64 -10.00
N VAL A 49 -0.33 7.37 -9.36
CA VAL A 49 -0.78 7.09 -8.00
C VAL A 49 -2.01 6.19 -8.04
N GLY A 50 -1.90 5.04 -7.38
CA GLY A 50 -2.98 4.11 -7.12
C GLY A 50 -3.40 4.12 -5.66
N MET A 51 -4.50 3.44 -5.39
CA MET A 51 -5.08 3.32 -4.07
C MET A 51 -5.71 1.94 -3.87
N ILE A 52 -5.33 1.29 -2.77
CA ILE A 52 -5.93 0.05 -2.29
C ILE A 52 -6.63 0.34 -0.97
N GLN A 53 -7.84 -0.18 -0.80
CA GLN A 53 -8.57 -0.13 0.46
C GLN A 53 -8.68 -1.54 1.03
N SER A 54 -8.38 -1.68 2.31
CA SER A 54 -8.52 -2.94 3.05
C SER A 54 -9.30 -2.69 4.33
N GLU A 55 -10.00 -3.71 4.80
CA GLU A 55 -10.75 -3.66 6.05
C GLU A 55 -9.95 -4.43 7.11
N ILE A 56 -9.74 -3.80 8.27
CA ILE A 56 -8.92 -4.30 9.36
C ILE A 56 -9.76 -4.14 10.64
N GLY A 57 -10.41 -5.22 11.06
CA GLY A 57 -11.49 -5.13 12.04
C GLY A 57 -12.61 -4.24 11.50
N ASP A 58 -13.02 -3.25 12.30
CA ASP A 58 -14.04 -2.25 11.91
C ASP A 58 -13.46 -1.03 11.18
N SER A 59 -12.13 -0.92 11.09
CA SER A 59 -11.47 0.20 10.42
C SER A 59 -11.28 -0.08 8.93
N ARG A 60 -11.57 0.93 8.11
CA ARG A 60 -11.16 0.96 6.71
C ARG A 60 -9.81 1.64 6.63
N ILE A 61 -8.88 1.04 5.90
CA ILE A 61 -7.53 1.56 5.74
C ILE A 61 -7.25 1.67 4.25
N ARG A 62 -6.77 2.84 3.83
CA ARG A 62 -6.40 3.15 2.44
C ARG A 62 -4.90 3.27 2.32
N PHE A 63 -4.33 2.45 1.46
CA PHE A 63 -2.93 2.51 1.08
C PHE A 63 -2.78 3.29 -0.22
N VAL A 64 -2.11 4.43 -0.15
CA VAL A 64 -1.77 5.24 -1.32
C VAL A 64 -0.40 4.80 -1.81
N TYR A 65 -0.30 4.43 -3.08
CA TYR A 65 0.93 3.89 -3.64
C TYR A 65 1.23 4.45 -5.03
N THR A 66 2.48 4.33 -5.44
CA THR A 66 2.88 4.49 -6.85
C THR A 66 3.75 3.31 -7.28
N VAL A 67 3.69 2.97 -8.55
CA VAL A 67 4.61 1.99 -9.15
C VAL A 67 5.69 2.78 -9.86
N ARG A 68 6.96 2.52 -9.54
CA ARG A 68 8.11 3.07 -10.26
C ARG A 68 9.12 1.99 -10.58
N SER A 69 9.45 1.83 -11.86
CA SER A 69 10.45 0.86 -12.34
C SER A 69 10.22 -0.55 -11.78
N GLY A 70 8.96 -1.00 -11.76
CA GLY A 70 8.62 -2.34 -11.25
C GLY A 70 8.63 -2.50 -9.73
N THR A 71 8.76 -1.41 -8.97
CA THR A 71 8.68 -1.40 -7.50
C THR A 71 7.45 -0.65 -7.03
N ILE A 72 6.74 -1.20 -6.05
CA ILE A 72 5.60 -0.53 -5.41
C ILE A 72 6.14 0.33 -4.26
N TYR A 73 5.85 1.62 -4.29
CA TYR A 73 6.18 2.56 -3.23
C TYR A 73 4.90 2.96 -2.50
N ILE A 74 4.78 2.60 -1.23
CA ILE A 74 3.70 3.06 -0.35
C ILE A 74 4.04 4.48 0.10
N LEU A 75 3.23 5.43 -0.35
CA LEU A 75 3.43 6.86 -0.13
C LEU A 75 2.88 7.29 1.23
N THR A 76 1.66 6.86 1.56
CA THR A 76 0.98 7.13 2.82
C THR A 76 -0.12 6.11 3.09
N ILE A 77 -0.66 6.12 4.30
CA ILE A 77 -1.74 5.25 4.77
C ILE A 77 -2.75 6.11 5.53
N GLU A 78 -4.01 5.95 5.16
CA GLU A 78 -5.14 6.73 5.68
C GLU A 78 -6.24 5.80 6.21
N GLU A 79 -7.13 6.35 7.04
CA GLU A 79 -8.33 5.68 7.58
C GLU A 79 -9.58 6.16 6.84
#